data_AF-A0A7S4EMW2-F1
#
_entry.id   AF-A0A7S4EMW2-F1
#
_cell.length_a   1.000
_cell.length_b   1.000
_cell.length_c   1.000
_cell.angle_alpha   90.00
_cell.angle_beta   90.00
_cell.angle_gamma   90.00
#
_symmetry.space_group_name_H-M   'P 1'
#
loop_
_entity.id
_entity.type
_entity.pdbx_description
1 polymer ?
#
loop_
_entity_poly.entity_id
_entity_poly.type
_entity_poly.pdbx_seq_one_letter_code
_entity_poly.pdbx_strand_id
1 'polypeptide(L)'
;MNTSHNSYDPNVVIQAAEAKLATGDVQGGQTLFQSSLFNWVDDAQFGSVPNKDQLQEAIATLWISYAHFLGKAKQFKTASEAYENATKCPISGSVGRIWLDYARFLEDRSKVRSAQQVFLKALVGIDTTEGGMVQDEQDRNLLWSEFLTMMQTKANQPDLTLQGLKDAVQKEHTNQLDNIKEEQPSDVAGSSAAARDAMYDDLPVTKRPRLDSGSNNNPLPEVASSFSTTSRTHVITAEDVQVEEEALADIVQSVRKDPLFVSTWMVMDGDGPPSIPIQLFAAAPPKLSDPSGRDLLGDDLALKLVQRLLASGKAILSVAKGLWMLAGLTEEKTNKQLKSLDASMATNHKKLRARLDERLSVAGAAATAVQTVNELELANFEQECVQQRQKCLNETAWESRQLLWVQQLLLAKLGLSGFQGPTADAQELNLQARVCAYLHSAFFSSRADWKRCSYKNAGITGKTLDNFRGKSQTGQSSANEPEQESITKHEHLCRSEFHDESKRESDGG
;
A
#
# COMPACT_ATOMS: atom_id res chain seq x y z
N MET A 1 14.35 15.00 30.63
CA MET A 1 15.32 14.51 29.63
C MET A 1 15.07 15.30 28.35
N ASN A 2 15.82 16.39 28.14
CA ASN A 2 15.68 17.32 27.00
C ASN A 2 16.83 17.10 26.00
N THR A 3 16.81 15.98 25.28
CA THR A 3 17.83 15.66 24.27
C THR A 3 17.15 15.19 23.00
N SER A 4 16.77 16.11 22.10
CA SER A 4 16.57 15.82 20.66
C SER A 4 16.13 17.02 19.80
N HIS A 5 16.24 18.28 20.24
CA HIS A 5 15.83 19.41 19.38
C HIS A 5 16.71 19.65 18.13
N ASN A 6 17.80 18.90 17.94
CA ASN A 6 18.65 18.92 16.74
C ASN A 6 18.55 17.66 15.86
N SER A 7 17.47 16.87 15.95
CA SER A 7 17.41 15.55 15.27
C SER A 7 17.33 15.60 13.74
N TYR A 8 17.01 16.74 13.13
CA TYR A 8 16.71 16.87 11.69
C TYR A 8 17.72 17.74 10.95
N ASP A 9 19.02 17.46 11.12
CA ASP A 9 20.08 18.12 10.34
C ASP A 9 20.45 17.27 9.12
N PRO A 10 20.10 17.69 7.88
CA PRO A 10 20.42 16.92 6.68
C PRO A 10 21.93 16.78 6.47
N ASN A 11 22.74 17.73 6.95
CA ASN A 11 24.19 17.70 6.76
C ASN A 11 24.85 16.50 7.44
N VAL A 12 24.32 16.07 8.59
CA VAL A 12 24.83 14.90 9.31
C VAL A 12 24.64 13.63 8.48
N VAL A 13 23.44 13.45 7.90
CA VAL A 13 23.13 12.29 7.04
C VAL A 13 23.95 12.34 5.75
N ILE A 14 24.09 13.52 5.14
CA ILE A 14 24.88 13.72 3.92
C ILE A 14 26.34 13.36 4.15
N GLN A 15 26.98 13.90 5.19
CA GLN A 15 28.38 13.61 5.50
C GLN A 15 28.61 12.13 5.80
N ALA A 16 27.70 11.49 6.55
CA ALA A 16 27.77 10.06 6.83
C ALA A 16 27.66 9.22 5.56
N ALA A 17 26.72 9.53 4.66
CA ALA A 17 26.55 8.82 3.40
C ALA A 17 27.72 9.07 2.44
N GLU A 18 28.25 10.28 2.36
CA GLU A 18 29.45 10.59 1.55
C GLU A 18 30.70 9.88 2.07
N ALA A 19 30.86 9.74 3.38
CA ALA A 19 31.92 8.92 3.95
C ALA A 19 31.79 7.44 3.51
N LYS A 20 30.57 6.90 3.44
CA LYS A 20 30.32 5.55 2.90
C LYS A 20 30.70 5.45 1.43
N LEU A 21 30.34 6.46 0.62
CA LEU A 21 30.74 6.51 -0.79
C LEU A 21 32.27 6.52 -0.96
N ALA A 22 32.98 7.28 -0.13
CA ALA A 22 34.44 7.33 -0.15
C ALA A 22 35.09 5.96 0.15
N THR A 23 34.43 5.13 0.95
CA THR A 23 34.85 3.74 1.21
C THR A 23 34.40 2.73 0.14
N GLY A 24 33.67 3.16 -0.89
CA GLY A 24 33.08 2.29 -1.91
C GLY A 24 31.78 1.60 -1.51
N ASP A 25 31.26 1.87 -0.30
CA ASP A 25 30.01 1.32 0.23
C ASP A 25 28.80 2.16 -0.25
N VAL A 26 28.49 2.05 -1.54
CA VAL A 26 27.35 2.77 -2.14
C VAL A 26 26.03 2.35 -1.48
N GLN A 27 25.86 1.05 -1.21
CA GLN A 27 24.62 0.53 -0.64
C GLN A 27 24.38 1.05 0.78
N GLY A 28 25.43 1.08 1.62
CA GLY A 28 25.34 1.66 2.96
C GLY A 28 24.94 3.12 2.94
N GLY A 29 25.48 3.91 2.00
CA GLY A 29 25.06 5.30 1.80
C GLY A 29 23.59 5.43 1.39
N GLN A 30 23.10 4.58 0.48
CA GLN A 30 21.68 4.57 0.09
C GLN A 30 20.76 4.24 1.27
N THR A 31 21.11 3.22 2.06
CA THR A 31 20.31 2.83 3.24
C THR A 31 20.24 3.95 4.28
N LEU A 32 21.31 4.71 4.48
CA LEU A 32 21.31 5.87 5.38
C LEU A 32 20.35 6.97 4.92
N PHE A 33 20.39 7.33 3.62
CA PHE A 33 19.43 8.32 3.07
C PHE A 33 17.99 7.83 3.18
N GLN A 34 17.71 6.60 2.73
CA GLN A 34 16.35 6.07 2.71
C GLN A 34 15.76 5.93 4.11
N SER A 35 16.51 5.38 5.07
CA SER A 35 16.03 5.26 6.46
C SER A 35 15.76 6.62 7.09
N SER A 36 16.64 7.60 6.88
CA SER A 36 16.45 8.96 7.40
C SER A 36 15.24 9.63 6.75
N LEU A 37 15.10 9.55 5.43
CA LEU A 37 13.96 10.09 4.68
C LEU A 37 12.64 9.49 5.14
N PHE A 38 12.55 8.16 5.30
CA PHE A 38 11.31 7.52 5.79
C PHE A 38 10.95 7.99 7.19
N ASN A 39 11.90 7.97 8.13
CA ASN A 39 11.64 8.41 9.50
C ASN A 39 11.19 9.87 9.55
N TRP A 40 11.85 10.77 8.80
CA TRP A 40 11.54 12.19 8.82
C TRP A 40 10.21 12.51 8.15
N VAL A 41 9.87 11.81 7.07
CA VAL A 41 8.57 11.94 6.40
C VAL A 41 7.44 11.44 7.31
N ASP A 42 7.64 10.31 8.00
CA ASP A 42 6.66 9.79 8.96
C ASP A 42 6.47 10.76 10.15
N ASP A 43 7.56 11.32 10.69
CA ASP A 43 7.51 12.35 11.73
C ASP A 43 6.80 13.62 11.26
N ALA A 44 7.01 14.04 10.01
CA ALA A 44 6.33 15.21 9.45
C ALA A 44 4.82 14.99 9.25
N GLN A 45 4.42 13.77 8.87
CA GLN A 45 3.02 13.42 8.62
C GLN A 45 2.24 13.15 9.91
N PHE A 46 2.83 12.38 10.82
CA PHE A 46 2.13 11.84 11.98
C PHE A 46 2.63 12.42 13.31
N GLY A 47 3.85 12.97 13.33
CA GLY A 47 4.45 13.55 14.52
C GLY A 47 3.97 14.97 14.83
N SER A 48 3.99 15.32 16.12
CA SER A 48 3.79 16.69 16.59
C SER A 48 5.13 17.43 16.57
N VAL A 49 5.61 17.76 15.35
CA VAL A 49 6.85 18.51 15.17
C VAL A 49 6.53 20.02 15.23
N PRO A 50 7.19 20.80 16.12
CA PRO A 50 6.86 22.22 16.30
C PRO A 50 7.18 23.09 15.08
N ASN A 51 8.20 22.73 14.28
CA ASN A 51 8.63 23.48 13.09
C ASN A 51 8.49 22.62 11.82
N LYS A 52 7.28 22.52 11.28
CA LYS A 52 7.02 21.73 10.07
C LYS A 52 7.77 22.25 8.83
N ASP A 53 7.84 23.56 8.66
CA ASP A 53 8.51 24.19 7.51
C ASP A 53 10.02 23.90 7.50
N GLN A 54 10.66 23.95 8.67
CA GLN A 54 12.08 23.61 8.80
C GLN A 54 12.34 22.13 8.49
N LEU A 55 11.46 21.24 8.95
CA LEU A 55 11.55 19.82 8.64
C LEU A 55 11.29 19.54 7.16
N GLN A 56 10.34 20.24 6.55
CA GLN A 56 10.06 20.18 5.12
C GLN A 56 11.29 20.56 4.29
N GLU A 57 11.97 21.66 4.64
CA GLU A 57 13.22 22.09 4.00
C GLU A 57 14.37 21.10 4.21
N ALA A 58 14.46 20.51 5.41
CA ALA A 58 15.45 19.48 5.70
C ALA A 58 15.22 18.22 4.86
N ILE A 59 13.97 17.77 4.71
CA ILE A 59 13.58 16.62 3.87
C ILE A 59 13.86 16.93 2.40
N ALA A 60 13.52 18.12 1.92
CA ALA A 60 13.81 18.55 0.55
C ALA A 60 15.32 18.54 0.24
N THR A 61 16.12 19.10 1.15
CA THR A 61 17.58 19.10 1.06
C THR A 61 18.15 17.68 1.05
N LEU A 62 17.56 16.78 1.84
CA LEU A 62 17.99 15.40 1.93
C LEU A 62 17.68 14.61 0.64
N TRP A 63 16.50 14.82 0.04
CA TRP A 63 16.14 14.24 -1.26
C TRP A 63 17.07 14.67 -2.39
N ILE A 64 17.33 15.98 -2.48
CA ILE A 64 18.29 16.54 -3.46
C ILE A 64 19.65 15.88 -3.26
N SER A 65 20.16 15.87 -2.03
CA SER A 65 21.48 15.31 -1.74
C SER A 65 21.57 13.81 -2.03
N TYR A 66 20.48 13.06 -1.81
CA TYR A 66 20.41 11.65 -2.17
C TYR A 66 20.51 11.43 -3.69
N ALA A 67 19.83 12.25 -4.49
CA ALA A 67 19.93 12.17 -5.94
C ALA A 67 21.33 12.56 -6.45
N HIS A 68 21.95 13.60 -5.87
CA HIS A 68 23.35 13.97 -6.14
C HIS A 68 24.32 12.86 -5.76
N PHE A 69 24.14 12.21 -4.60
CA PHE A 69 24.92 11.04 -4.18
C PHE A 69 24.84 9.91 -5.22
N LEU A 70 23.65 9.59 -5.72
CA LEU A 70 23.45 8.59 -6.77
C LEU A 70 24.09 9.00 -8.10
N GLY A 71 24.07 10.30 -8.42
CA GLY A 71 24.79 10.87 -9.57
C GLY A 71 26.30 10.68 -9.45
N LYS A 72 26.90 10.98 -8.29
CA LYS A 72 28.33 10.74 -8.00
C LYS A 72 28.69 9.25 -8.12
N ALA A 73 27.79 8.37 -7.69
CA ALA A 73 27.93 6.91 -7.84
C ALA A 73 27.64 6.39 -9.27
N LYS A 74 27.38 7.27 -10.25
CA LYS A 74 27.02 6.96 -11.64
C LYS A 74 25.75 6.13 -11.80
N GLN A 75 24.86 6.12 -10.81
CA GLN A 75 23.57 5.42 -10.82
C GLN A 75 22.44 6.35 -11.31
N PHE A 76 22.58 6.88 -12.52
CA PHE A 76 21.70 7.95 -13.01
C PHE A 76 20.22 7.57 -13.15
N LYS A 77 19.91 6.28 -13.35
CA LYS A 77 18.52 5.82 -13.39
C LYS A 77 17.87 5.90 -12.01
N THR A 78 18.57 5.41 -10.99
CA THR A 78 18.13 5.49 -9.60
C THR A 78 18.08 6.95 -9.13
N ALA A 79 18.97 7.82 -9.62
CA ALA A 79 18.91 9.25 -9.35
C ALA A 79 17.62 9.89 -9.92
N SER A 80 17.23 9.57 -11.15
CA SER A 80 15.93 9.98 -11.71
C SER A 80 14.76 9.50 -10.85
N GLU A 81 14.77 8.23 -10.43
CA GLU A 81 13.74 7.65 -9.56
C GLU A 81 13.68 8.36 -8.20
N ALA A 82 14.83 8.76 -7.64
CA ALA A 82 14.90 9.54 -6.40
C ALA A 82 14.22 10.92 -6.55
N TYR A 83 14.48 11.65 -7.64
CA TYR A 83 13.77 12.91 -7.90
C TYR A 83 12.27 12.71 -8.12
N GLU A 84 11.87 11.68 -8.87
CA GLU A 84 10.45 11.38 -9.04
C GLU A 84 9.76 11.09 -7.71
N ASN A 85 10.39 10.34 -6.81
CA ASN A 85 9.88 10.08 -5.48
C ASN A 85 9.84 11.35 -4.63
N ALA A 86 10.85 12.22 -4.73
CA ALA A 86 10.88 13.51 -4.04
C ALA A 86 9.72 14.42 -4.47
N THR A 87 9.41 14.48 -5.78
CA THR A 87 8.29 15.27 -6.31
C THR A 87 6.91 14.68 -5.97
N LYS A 88 6.83 13.38 -5.66
CA LYS A 88 5.59 12.70 -5.23
C LYS A 88 5.42 12.70 -3.70
N CYS A 89 6.43 13.14 -2.95
CA CYS A 89 6.37 13.19 -1.50
C CYS A 89 5.38 14.28 -1.06
N PRO A 90 4.41 13.98 -0.18
CA PRO A 90 3.39 14.96 0.23
C PRO A 90 3.97 16.14 1.03
N ILE A 91 5.16 15.96 1.62
CA ILE A 91 5.82 17.00 2.41
C ILE A 91 6.72 17.85 1.52
N SER A 92 7.68 17.23 0.83
CA SER A 92 8.70 17.95 0.06
C SER A 92 8.28 18.27 -1.38
N GLY A 93 7.23 17.64 -1.90
CA GLY A 93 6.79 17.80 -3.30
C GLY A 93 6.32 19.21 -3.65
N SER A 94 5.97 20.03 -2.66
CA SER A 94 5.60 21.44 -2.85
C SER A 94 6.78 22.41 -2.83
N VAL A 95 8.00 21.94 -2.52
CA VAL A 95 9.22 22.76 -2.48
C VAL A 95 9.79 22.91 -3.89
N GLY A 96 9.81 24.13 -4.42
CA GLY A 96 10.21 24.41 -5.81
C GLY A 96 11.67 24.09 -6.10
N ARG A 97 12.55 24.15 -5.10
CA ARG A 97 13.97 23.79 -5.22
C ARG A 97 14.18 22.36 -5.73
N ILE A 98 13.33 21.40 -5.34
CA ILE A 98 13.43 20.00 -5.81
C ILE A 98 13.15 19.91 -7.31
N TRP A 99 12.12 20.61 -7.77
CA TRP A 99 11.75 20.67 -9.17
C TRP A 99 12.83 21.31 -10.03
N LEU A 100 13.42 22.41 -9.55
CA LEU A 100 14.52 23.09 -10.22
C LEU A 100 15.75 22.19 -10.37
N ASP A 101 16.16 21.53 -9.29
CA ASP A 101 17.32 20.63 -9.30
C ASP A 101 17.07 19.39 -10.19
N TYR A 102 15.83 18.88 -10.20
CA TYR A 102 15.45 17.78 -11.09
C TYR A 102 15.50 18.19 -12.57
N ALA A 103 15.00 19.38 -12.92
CA ALA A 103 15.07 19.90 -14.28
C ALA A 103 16.53 20.07 -14.74
N ARG A 104 17.38 20.67 -13.90
CA ARG A 104 18.83 20.82 -14.17
C ARG A 104 19.52 19.46 -14.36
N PHE A 105 19.21 18.48 -13.52
CA PHE A 105 19.72 17.12 -13.69
C PHE A 105 19.33 16.51 -15.05
N LEU A 106 18.12 16.78 -15.56
CA LEU A 106 17.71 16.32 -16.88
C LEU A 106 18.38 17.10 -18.02
N GLU A 107 18.60 18.40 -17.84
CA GLU A 107 19.34 19.25 -18.78
C GLU A 107 20.80 18.82 -18.92
N ASP A 108 21.48 18.53 -17.82
CA ASP A 108 22.86 18.01 -17.80
C ASP A 108 22.98 16.69 -18.56
N ARG A 109 21.87 15.95 -18.67
CA ARG A 109 21.75 14.71 -19.44
C ARG A 109 21.22 14.91 -20.86
N SER A 110 21.15 16.14 -21.33
CA SER A 110 20.64 16.54 -22.65
C SER A 110 19.18 16.12 -22.90
N LYS A 111 18.36 15.99 -21.85
CA LYS A 111 16.94 15.63 -21.94
C LYS A 111 16.03 16.85 -21.78
N VAL A 112 16.22 17.85 -22.65
CA VAL A 112 15.51 19.15 -22.60
C VAL A 112 13.99 18.99 -22.59
N ARG A 113 13.43 18.07 -23.39
CA ARG A 113 11.97 17.83 -23.43
C ARG A 113 11.44 17.28 -22.10
N SER A 114 12.20 16.42 -21.42
CA SER A 114 11.82 15.90 -20.11
C SER A 114 11.95 16.99 -19.04
N ALA A 115 12.98 17.83 -19.10
CA ALA A 115 13.13 18.98 -18.21
C ALA A 115 11.96 19.97 -18.36
N GLN A 116 11.54 20.26 -19.60
CA GLN A 116 10.34 21.04 -19.89
C GLN A 116 9.09 20.44 -19.23
N GLN A 117 8.88 19.12 -19.35
CA GLN A 117 7.75 18.45 -18.69
C GLN A 117 7.81 18.58 -17.16
N VAL A 118 8.99 18.55 -16.57
CA VAL A 118 9.17 18.76 -15.12
C VAL A 118 8.79 20.19 -14.72
N PHE A 119 9.20 21.21 -15.48
CA PHE A 119 8.78 22.60 -15.24
C PHE A 119 7.27 22.79 -15.37
N LEU A 120 6.66 22.25 -16.44
CA LEU A 120 5.22 22.32 -16.66
C LEU A 120 4.46 21.67 -15.49
N LYS A 121 4.89 20.47 -15.08
CA LYS A 121 4.29 19.75 -13.95
C LYS A 121 4.39 20.53 -12.63
N ALA A 122 5.52 21.19 -12.38
CA ALA A 122 5.72 22.00 -11.18
C ALA A 122 4.83 23.25 -11.15
N LEU A 123 4.72 23.94 -12.29
CA LEU A 123 4.09 25.25 -12.40
C LEU A 123 2.57 25.20 -12.65
N VAL A 124 2.11 24.17 -13.35
CA VAL A 124 0.73 24.05 -13.83
C VAL A 124 -0.02 22.90 -13.14
N GLY A 125 0.69 21.84 -12.73
CA GLY A 125 0.08 20.62 -12.18
C GLY A 125 -0.09 19.51 -13.23
N ILE A 126 -0.47 18.31 -12.78
CA ILE A 126 -0.87 17.20 -13.67
C ILE A 126 -2.39 17.25 -13.91
N ASP A 127 -3.15 17.59 -12.86
CA ASP A 127 -4.60 17.55 -12.83
C ASP A 127 -5.13 18.97 -12.72
N THR A 128 -6.05 19.31 -13.62
CA THR A 128 -6.50 20.68 -13.93
C THR A 128 -7.29 21.37 -12.81
N THR A 129 -7.59 20.65 -11.73
CA THR A 129 -8.39 21.10 -10.60
C THR A 129 -7.58 21.65 -9.43
N GLU A 130 -6.32 21.27 -9.32
CA GLU A 130 -5.42 21.71 -8.26
C GLU A 130 -4.30 22.47 -8.94
N GLY A 131 -4.09 23.75 -8.58
CA GLY A 131 -3.05 24.57 -9.21
C GLY A 131 -1.64 23.95 -9.13
N GLY A 132 -0.63 24.65 -9.66
CA GLY A 132 0.76 24.17 -9.67
C GLY A 132 1.21 23.55 -8.34
N MET A 133 1.99 22.46 -8.43
CA MET A 133 2.44 21.66 -7.28
C MET A 133 3.24 22.50 -6.27
N VAL A 134 3.92 23.54 -6.74
CA VAL A 134 4.71 24.46 -5.92
C VAL A 134 3.81 25.59 -5.40
N GLN A 135 3.67 25.67 -4.08
CA GLN A 135 2.77 26.64 -3.44
C GLN A 135 3.43 28.00 -3.18
N ASP A 136 4.74 28.02 -2.90
CA ASP A 136 5.46 29.25 -2.60
C ASP A 136 5.68 30.12 -3.85
N GLU A 137 5.39 31.42 -3.73
CA GLU A 137 5.46 32.36 -4.84
C GLU A 137 6.90 32.67 -5.25
N GLN A 138 7.84 32.69 -4.31
CA GLN A 138 9.25 32.97 -4.60
C GLN A 138 9.84 31.83 -5.43
N ASP A 139 9.61 30.60 -5.01
CA ASP A 139 10.00 29.40 -5.74
C ASP A 139 9.36 29.31 -7.14
N ARG A 140 8.08 29.68 -7.28
CA ARG A 140 7.42 29.74 -8.60
C ARG A 140 8.08 30.77 -9.52
N ASN A 141 8.42 31.94 -9.01
CA ASN A 141 9.09 32.98 -9.79
C ASN A 141 10.48 32.54 -10.23
N LEU A 142 11.22 31.85 -9.35
CA LEU A 142 12.50 31.26 -9.67
C LEU A 142 12.37 30.21 -10.79
N LEU A 143 11.42 29.27 -10.66
CA LEU A 143 11.14 28.25 -11.67
C LEU A 143 10.80 28.86 -13.03
N TRP A 144 9.98 29.92 -13.06
CA TRP A 144 9.66 30.62 -14.30
C TRP A 144 10.87 31.27 -14.96
N SER A 145 11.77 31.88 -14.16
CA SER A 145 12.98 32.52 -14.68
C SER A 145 13.99 31.52 -15.25
N GLU A 146 14.14 30.37 -14.59
CA GLU A 146 15.01 29.28 -15.01
C GLU A 146 14.43 28.56 -16.24
N PHE A 147 13.12 28.34 -16.27
CA PHE A 147 12.44 27.77 -17.43
C PHE A 147 12.60 28.64 -18.67
N LEU A 148 12.48 29.97 -18.52
CA LEU A 148 12.75 30.91 -19.61
C LEU A 148 14.20 30.80 -20.10
N THR A 149 15.16 30.76 -19.18
CA THR A 149 16.59 30.63 -19.49
C THR A 149 16.88 29.34 -20.25
N MET A 150 16.29 28.22 -19.84
CA MET A 150 16.40 26.94 -20.55
C MET A 150 15.83 27.03 -21.98
N MET A 151 14.65 27.63 -22.16
CA MET A 151 14.02 27.79 -23.48
C MET A 151 14.84 28.70 -24.41
N GLN A 152 15.38 29.80 -23.90
CA GLN A 152 16.22 30.71 -24.68
C GLN A 152 17.54 30.07 -25.11
N THR A 153 18.21 29.36 -24.19
CA THR A 153 19.57 28.85 -24.42
C THR A 153 19.60 27.47 -25.08
N LYS A 154 18.68 26.56 -24.73
CA LYS A 154 18.69 25.16 -25.17
C LYS A 154 17.66 24.86 -26.25
N ALA A 155 16.54 25.58 -26.29
CA ALA A 155 15.49 25.40 -27.29
C ALA A 155 15.62 26.35 -28.49
N ASN A 156 16.70 27.15 -28.56
CA ASN A 156 17.00 28.11 -29.63
C ASN A 156 15.87 29.14 -29.87
N GLN A 157 15.24 29.62 -28.80
CA GLN A 157 14.21 30.67 -28.86
C GLN A 157 14.69 31.94 -28.12
N PRO A 158 15.70 32.65 -28.64
CA PRO A 158 16.33 33.77 -27.93
C PRO A 158 15.37 34.94 -27.65
N ASP A 159 14.36 35.12 -28.51
CA ASP A 159 13.41 36.24 -28.42
C ASP A 159 12.20 35.95 -27.52
N LEU A 160 12.15 34.76 -26.88
CA LEU A 160 11.05 34.40 -26.00
C LEU A 160 11.08 35.27 -24.74
N THR A 161 9.97 35.97 -24.46
CA THR A 161 9.81 36.78 -23.23
C THR A 161 9.13 35.95 -22.13
N LEU A 162 9.29 36.36 -20.87
CA LEU A 162 8.64 35.68 -19.74
C LEU A 162 7.11 35.63 -19.90
N GLN A 163 6.51 36.73 -20.35
CA GLN A 163 5.08 36.80 -20.60
C GLN A 163 4.67 35.86 -21.75
N GLY A 164 5.42 35.87 -22.85
CA GLY A 164 5.18 34.96 -23.98
C GLY A 164 5.27 33.49 -23.59
N LEU A 165 6.20 33.12 -22.69
CA LEU A 165 6.29 31.77 -22.15
C LEU A 165 5.07 31.41 -21.29
N LYS A 166 4.65 32.29 -20.37
CA LYS A 166 3.46 32.07 -19.54
C LYS A 166 2.20 31.89 -20.39
N ASP A 167 2.02 32.74 -21.41
CA ASP A 167 0.90 32.66 -22.33
C ASP A 167 0.92 31.37 -23.16
N ALA A 168 2.10 30.93 -23.62
CA ALA A 168 2.25 29.68 -24.35
C ALA A 168 1.92 28.46 -23.50
N VAL A 169 2.37 28.42 -22.25
CA VAL A 169 2.07 27.35 -21.30
C VAL A 169 0.58 27.30 -20.97
N GLN A 170 -0.04 28.46 -20.74
CA GLN A 170 -1.48 28.55 -20.49
C GLN A 170 -2.28 28.06 -21.70
N LYS A 171 -1.85 28.40 -22.92
CA LYS A 171 -2.48 27.93 -24.16
C LYS A 171 -2.34 26.43 -24.34
N GLU A 172 -1.16 25.86 -24.09
CA GLU A 172 -0.93 24.41 -24.15
C GLU A 172 -1.82 23.66 -23.14
N HIS A 173 -1.94 24.19 -21.92
CA HIS A 173 -2.79 23.61 -20.89
C HIS A 173 -4.28 23.64 -21.26
N THR A 174 -4.79 24.74 -21.81
CA THR A 174 -6.17 24.82 -22.30
C THR A 174 -6.42 23.82 -23.44
N ASN A 175 -5.47 23.67 -24.37
CA ASN A 175 -5.61 22.71 -25.47
C ASN A 175 -5.63 21.25 -24.98
N GLN A 176 -4.87 20.91 -23.93
CA GLN A 176 -4.90 19.56 -23.34
C GLN A 176 -6.26 19.25 -22.70
N LEU A 177 -6.89 20.25 -22.07
CA LEU A 177 -8.24 20.13 -21.51
C LEU A 177 -9.31 19.86 -22.56
N ASP A 178 -9.22 20.51 -23.71
CA ASP A 178 -10.19 20.32 -24.80
C ASP A 178 -10.07 18.92 -25.42
N ASN A 179 -8.84 18.40 -25.57
CA ASN A 179 -8.61 17.04 -26.06
C ASN A 179 -9.16 15.96 -25.10
N ILE A 180 -9.14 16.19 -23.78
CA ILE A 180 -9.69 15.22 -22.80
C ILE A 180 -11.22 15.21 -22.80
N LYS A 181 -11.87 16.34 -23.14
CA LYS A 181 -13.34 16.45 -23.17
C LYS A 181 -13.97 15.83 -24.42
N GLU A 182 -13.25 15.75 -25.54
CA GLU A 182 -13.77 15.17 -26.78
C GLU A 182 -13.74 13.62 -26.82
N GLU A 183 -13.08 12.95 -25.87
CA GLU A 183 -13.05 11.48 -25.80
C GLU A 183 -14.16 10.84 -24.94
N GLN A 184 -15.18 11.59 -24.50
CA GLN A 184 -16.41 10.98 -23.98
C GLN A 184 -17.35 10.55 -25.12
N PRO A 185 -17.75 9.26 -25.21
CA PRO A 185 -18.53 8.76 -26.33
C PRO A 185 -20.00 9.20 -26.20
N SER A 186 -20.42 10.09 -27.10
CA SER A 186 -21.84 10.18 -27.48
C SER A 186 -22.15 9.00 -28.41
N ASP A 187 -22.97 8.06 -27.94
CA ASP A 187 -23.56 6.99 -28.74
C ASP A 187 -24.41 7.59 -29.89
N VAL A 188 -23.83 7.74 -31.09
CA VAL A 188 -24.59 7.85 -32.33
C VAL A 188 -23.83 7.13 -33.46
N ALA A 189 -24.59 6.30 -34.17
CA ALA A 189 -24.19 5.43 -35.26
C ALA A 189 -23.37 6.10 -36.38
N GLY A 190 -22.31 5.40 -36.79
CA GLY A 190 -21.97 5.13 -38.19
C GLY A 190 -21.52 6.29 -39.09
N SER A 191 -20.21 6.40 -39.31
CA SER A 191 -19.66 6.47 -40.68
C SER A 191 -18.14 6.35 -40.72
N SER A 192 -17.70 5.56 -41.69
CA SER A 192 -16.32 5.35 -42.13
C SER A 192 -15.77 6.58 -42.86
N ALA A 193 -14.52 6.98 -42.58
CA ALA A 193 -13.52 7.35 -43.61
C ALA A 193 -12.11 7.63 -43.03
N ALA A 194 -11.19 6.73 -43.38
CA ALA A 194 -9.81 6.94 -43.89
C ALA A 194 -8.86 8.08 -43.40
N ALA A 195 -7.63 7.61 -43.13
CA ALA A 195 -6.32 8.11 -43.57
C ALA A 195 -5.45 8.96 -42.62
N ARG A 196 -4.37 8.34 -42.10
CA ARG A 196 -2.92 8.66 -42.28
C ARG A 196 -2.11 7.84 -41.26
N ASP A 197 -1.31 6.86 -41.65
CA ASP A 197 0.01 6.88 -42.31
C ASP A 197 1.19 7.22 -41.37
N ALA A 198 2.00 6.21 -41.04
CA ALA A 198 3.39 6.22 -40.52
C ALA A 198 3.70 4.82 -39.90
N MET A 199 4.08 3.80 -40.67
CA MET A 199 5.42 3.49 -41.20
C MET A 199 6.46 3.08 -40.12
N TYR A 200 6.78 1.77 -40.13
CA TYR A 200 7.98 1.01 -39.65
C TYR A 200 7.61 -0.19 -38.75
N ASP A 201 7.60 -1.42 -39.28
CA ASP A 201 8.76 -2.34 -39.23
C ASP A 201 8.35 -3.72 -39.80
N ASP A 202 9.06 -4.16 -40.83
CA ASP A 202 8.74 -5.32 -41.67
C ASP A 202 9.85 -6.37 -41.49
N LEU A 203 9.54 -7.53 -40.88
CA LEU A 203 10.36 -8.74 -41.01
C LEU A 203 9.49 -10.01 -41.09
N PRO A 204 9.90 -11.01 -41.90
CA PRO A 204 8.97 -11.98 -42.48
C PRO A 204 8.85 -13.26 -41.65
N VAL A 205 7.62 -13.70 -41.36
CA VAL A 205 7.35 -15.05 -40.88
C VAL A 205 6.84 -15.91 -42.03
N THR A 206 7.67 -16.87 -42.41
CA THR A 206 7.45 -17.88 -43.43
C THR A 206 6.32 -18.85 -43.06
N LYS A 207 5.38 -19.00 -43.99
CA LYS A 207 4.29 -19.98 -44.00
C LYS A 207 4.81 -21.42 -44.07
N ARG A 208 4.20 -22.34 -43.32
CA ARG A 208 4.24 -23.79 -43.60
C ARG A 208 2.85 -24.43 -43.43
N PRO A 209 2.59 -25.55 -44.11
CA PRO A 209 1.29 -25.90 -44.66
C PRO A 209 0.48 -26.85 -43.78
N ARG A 210 -0.85 -26.73 -43.95
CA ARG A 210 -1.89 -27.70 -43.59
C ARG A 210 -1.57 -29.08 -44.18
N LEU A 211 -1.80 -30.12 -43.37
CA LEU A 211 -2.05 -31.48 -43.84
C LEU A 211 -3.25 -32.04 -43.10
N ASP A 212 -4.19 -32.52 -43.91
CA ASP A 212 -5.42 -33.20 -43.55
C ASP A 212 -5.18 -34.61 -42.98
N SER A 213 -6.28 -35.15 -42.44
CA SER A 213 -6.73 -36.53 -42.65
C SER A 213 -6.61 -37.48 -41.45
N GLY A 214 -7.71 -38.19 -41.17
CA GLY A 214 -7.66 -39.48 -40.46
C GLY A 214 -8.73 -39.75 -39.41
N SER A 215 -9.97 -39.98 -39.85
CA SER A 215 -11.01 -40.68 -39.09
C SER A 215 -10.60 -42.12 -38.77
N ASN A 216 -10.90 -42.64 -37.57
CA ASN A 216 -11.36 -44.03 -37.42
C ASN A 216 -11.99 -44.34 -36.04
N ASN A 217 -13.08 -45.10 -36.11
CA ASN A 217 -13.94 -45.59 -35.04
C ASN A 217 -13.41 -46.92 -34.44
N ASN A 218 -13.52 -47.12 -33.12
CA ASN A 218 -14.43 -48.10 -32.49
C ASN A 218 -14.19 -48.26 -30.97
N PRO A 219 -15.21 -48.70 -30.20
CA PRO A 219 -15.26 -48.60 -28.74
C PRO A 219 -15.02 -49.94 -28.03
N LEU A 220 -14.52 -49.91 -26.80
CA LEU A 220 -14.69 -50.98 -25.81
C LEU A 220 -14.78 -50.38 -24.39
N PRO A 221 -15.51 -51.02 -23.44
CA PRO A 221 -15.94 -50.38 -22.21
C PRO A 221 -14.97 -50.66 -21.07
N GLU A 222 -14.56 -49.63 -20.33
CA GLU A 222 -13.86 -49.83 -19.07
C GLU A 222 -14.39 -48.87 -18.00
N VAL A 223 -14.78 -49.50 -16.90
CA VAL A 223 -15.39 -48.92 -15.72
C VAL A 223 -14.29 -48.28 -14.88
N ALA A 224 -14.17 -46.95 -14.94
CA ALA A 224 -13.31 -46.19 -14.04
C ALA A 224 -14.00 -44.88 -13.64
N SER A 225 -14.09 -44.68 -12.33
CA SER A 225 -14.63 -43.49 -11.66
C SER A 225 -13.88 -42.24 -12.11
N SER A 226 -14.55 -41.44 -12.95
CA SER A 226 -14.04 -40.19 -13.51
C SER A 226 -14.42 -39.00 -12.62
N PHE A 227 -13.46 -38.48 -11.85
CA PHE A 227 -13.42 -37.05 -11.53
C PHE A 227 -12.85 -36.34 -12.75
N SER A 228 -13.69 -36.09 -13.77
CA SER A 228 -13.32 -35.20 -14.86
C SER A 228 -13.44 -33.76 -14.36
N THR A 229 -12.31 -33.18 -13.97
CA THR A 229 -12.16 -31.73 -13.90
C THR A 229 -12.24 -31.17 -15.31
N THR A 230 -13.45 -31.10 -15.84
CA THR A 230 -13.77 -30.24 -16.96
C THR A 230 -13.64 -28.83 -16.43
N SER A 231 -12.55 -28.16 -16.84
CA SER A 231 -12.30 -26.74 -16.57
C SER A 231 -13.32 -25.91 -17.37
N ARG A 232 -14.60 -26.02 -17.00
CA ARG A 232 -15.62 -25.05 -17.38
C ARG A 232 -15.27 -23.78 -16.62
N THR A 233 -14.95 -22.73 -17.35
CA THR A 233 -14.99 -21.36 -16.86
C THR A 233 -16.40 -21.11 -16.31
N HIS A 234 -16.59 -21.38 -15.02
CA HIS A 234 -17.80 -21.00 -14.31
C HIS A 234 -17.83 -19.49 -14.33
N VAL A 235 -18.75 -18.93 -15.11
CA VAL A 235 -19.01 -17.50 -15.09
C VAL A 235 -19.57 -17.22 -13.70
N ILE A 236 -18.78 -16.57 -12.85
CA ILE A 236 -19.22 -16.11 -11.53
C ILE A 236 -20.32 -15.10 -11.80
N THR A 237 -21.57 -15.44 -11.47
CA THR A 237 -22.69 -14.50 -11.60
C THR A 237 -22.82 -13.66 -10.33
N ALA A 238 -23.60 -12.59 -10.38
CA ALA A 238 -23.84 -11.76 -9.20
C ALA A 238 -24.54 -12.56 -8.08
N GLU A 239 -25.37 -13.54 -8.46
CA GLU A 239 -26.06 -14.43 -7.53
C GLU A 239 -25.08 -15.34 -6.78
N ASP A 240 -24.03 -15.85 -7.45
CA ASP A 240 -22.99 -16.64 -6.77
C ASP A 240 -22.27 -15.81 -5.70
N VAL A 241 -21.99 -14.54 -6.00
CA VAL A 241 -21.36 -13.61 -5.04
C VAL A 241 -22.29 -13.35 -3.86
N GLN A 242 -23.59 -13.18 -4.10
CA GLN A 242 -24.58 -12.95 -3.05
C GLN A 242 -24.74 -14.18 -2.13
N VAL A 243 -24.74 -15.39 -2.69
CA VAL A 243 -24.81 -16.64 -1.89
C VAL A 243 -23.57 -16.77 -1.00
N GLU A 244 -22.38 -16.47 -1.52
CA GLU A 244 -21.14 -16.48 -0.73
C GLU A 244 -21.11 -15.35 0.33
N GLU A 245 -21.69 -14.19 0.03
CA GLU A 245 -21.86 -13.10 0.99
C GLU A 245 -22.78 -13.50 2.14
N GLU A 246 -23.93 -14.10 1.85
CA GLU A 246 -24.87 -14.63 2.85
C GLU A 246 -24.21 -15.73 3.70
N ALA A 247 -23.48 -16.65 3.08
CA ALA A 247 -22.73 -17.68 3.80
C ALA A 247 -21.65 -17.09 4.72
N LEU A 248 -20.96 -16.03 4.28
CA LEU A 248 -19.99 -15.33 5.11
C LEU A 248 -20.66 -14.58 6.27
N ALA A 249 -21.80 -13.93 6.02
CA ALA A 249 -22.59 -13.26 7.05
C ALA A 249 -23.07 -14.26 8.11
N ASP A 250 -23.52 -15.45 7.71
CA ASP A 250 -23.92 -16.53 8.61
C ASP A 250 -22.75 -17.04 9.46
N ILE A 251 -21.55 -17.18 8.86
CA ILE A 251 -20.33 -17.52 9.61
C ILE A 251 -20.06 -16.42 10.66
N VAL A 252 -20.05 -15.15 10.26
CA VAL A 252 -19.77 -14.03 11.18
C VAL A 252 -20.79 -14.01 12.33
N GLN A 253 -22.08 -14.17 12.05
CA GLN A 253 -23.13 -14.15 13.06
C GLN A 253 -23.11 -15.38 13.99
N SER A 254 -22.76 -16.55 13.45
CA SER A 254 -22.70 -17.80 14.23
C SER A 254 -21.50 -17.86 15.17
N VAL A 255 -20.36 -17.24 14.83
CA VAL A 255 -19.15 -17.26 15.68
C VAL A 255 -19.41 -16.74 17.09
N ARG A 256 -20.19 -15.67 17.28
CA ARG A 256 -20.51 -15.16 18.63
C ARG A 256 -21.40 -16.11 19.44
N LYS A 257 -22.19 -16.94 18.76
CA LYS A 257 -23.10 -17.90 19.39
C LYS A 257 -22.43 -19.25 19.63
N ASP A 258 -21.26 -19.49 19.04
CA ASP A 258 -20.50 -20.72 19.20
C ASP A 258 -19.94 -20.81 20.64
N PRO A 259 -20.38 -21.79 21.45
CA PRO A 259 -19.84 -21.99 22.79
C PRO A 259 -18.33 -22.26 22.80
N LEU A 260 -17.78 -22.84 21.72
CA LEU A 260 -16.34 -23.08 21.61
C LEU A 260 -15.57 -21.76 21.47
N PHE A 261 -16.09 -20.81 20.70
CA PHE A 261 -15.50 -19.48 20.58
C PHE A 261 -15.42 -18.80 21.96
N VAL A 262 -16.56 -18.72 22.66
CA VAL A 262 -16.62 -18.04 23.96
C VAL A 262 -15.72 -18.72 25.00
N SER A 263 -15.81 -20.05 25.11
CA SER A 263 -15.02 -20.80 26.10
C SER A 263 -13.51 -20.73 25.85
N THR A 264 -13.07 -20.77 24.59
CA THR A 264 -11.64 -20.68 24.24
C THR A 264 -11.02 -19.37 24.72
N TRP A 265 -11.72 -18.24 24.49
CA TRP A 265 -11.24 -16.93 24.93
C TRP A 265 -11.37 -16.73 26.45
N MET A 266 -12.43 -17.26 27.08
CA MET A 266 -12.57 -17.21 28.54
C MET A 266 -11.45 -17.98 29.27
N VAL A 267 -11.01 -19.12 28.74
CA VAL A 267 -9.87 -19.87 29.31
C VAL A 267 -8.58 -19.06 29.24
N MET A 268 -8.38 -18.31 28.15
CA MET A 268 -7.18 -17.50 27.95
C MET A 268 -7.16 -16.26 28.84
N ASP A 269 -8.30 -15.59 29.04
CA ASP A 269 -8.37 -14.39 29.91
C ASP A 269 -8.48 -14.72 31.41
N GLY A 270 -8.97 -15.91 31.76
CA GLY A 270 -9.36 -16.26 33.12
C GLY A 270 -10.50 -15.36 33.61
N ASP A 271 -10.37 -14.81 34.82
CA ASP A 271 -11.33 -13.87 35.41
C ASP A 271 -11.09 -12.40 34.99
N GLY A 272 -10.12 -12.17 34.09
CA GLY A 272 -9.77 -10.84 33.61
C GLY A 272 -10.80 -10.27 32.61
N PRO A 273 -10.79 -8.95 32.37
CA PRO A 273 -11.52 -8.37 31.27
C PRO A 273 -10.97 -8.90 29.93
N PRO A 274 -11.80 -8.98 28.87
CA PRO A 274 -11.37 -9.46 27.58
C PRO A 274 -10.25 -8.57 27.01
N SER A 275 -9.12 -9.20 26.70
CA SER A 275 -7.98 -8.58 26.04
C SER A 275 -8.13 -8.57 24.50
N ILE A 276 -7.63 -7.51 23.86
CA ILE A 276 -7.56 -7.43 22.39
C ILE A 276 -6.49 -8.42 21.91
N PRO A 277 -6.81 -9.35 20.99
CA PRO A 277 -5.86 -10.36 20.55
C PRO A 277 -4.81 -9.77 19.59
N ILE A 278 -3.74 -10.53 19.37
CA ILE A 278 -2.74 -10.22 18.33
C ILE A 278 -3.46 -10.21 16.97
N GLN A 279 -3.37 -9.10 16.24
CA GLN A 279 -3.93 -9.01 14.90
C GLN A 279 -3.06 -9.79 13.91
N LEU A 280 -3.68 -10.65 13.10
CA LEU A 280 -2.95 -11.38 12.04
C LEU A 280 -2.43 -10.45 10.96
N PHE A 281 -3.17 -9.39 10.66
CA PHE A 281 -2.82 -8.40 9.66
C PHE A 281 -2.65 -7.04 10.33
N ALA A 282 -1.40 -6.66 10.59
CA ALA A 282 -1.08 -5.33 11.10
C ALA A 282 -1.19 -4.27 9.99
N ALA A 283 -1.50 -3.03 10.37
CA ALA A 283 -1.52 -1.88 9.45
C ALA A 283 -0.17 -1.66 8.74
N ALA A 284 0.93 -1.88 9.47
CA ALA A 284 2.29 -1.80 8.96
C ALA A 284 2.98 -3.17 9.13
N PRO A 285 3.03 -3.99 8.08
CA PRO A 285 3.70 -5.28 8.16
C PRO A 285 5.22 -5.07 8.20
N PRO A 286 5.93 -5.98 8.86
CA PRO A 286 7.38 -5.93 8.90
C PRO A 286 7.95 -6.02 7.49
N LYS A 287 8.90 -5.13 7.16
CA LYS A 287 9.69 -5.24 5.94
C LYS A 287 10.54 -6.50 6.05
N LEU A 288 10.30 -7.48 5.18
CA LEU A 288 11.14 -8.67 5.14
C LEU A 288 12.47 -8.31 4.48
N SER A 289 13.58 -8.61 5.18
CA SER A 289 14.94 -8.58 4.62
C SER A 289 15.09 -9.60 3.49
N ASP A 290 14.42 -10.74 3.62
CA ASP A 290 14.44 -11.84 2.67
C ASP A 290 13.04 -12.07 2.05
N PRO A 291 12.88 -11.90 0.72
CA PRO A 291 11.62 -12.16 0.04
C PRO A 291 11.21 -13.64 0.08
N SER A 292 12.11 -14.56 0.44
CA SER A 292 11.77 -15.98 0.59
C SER A 292 11.04 -16.30 1.90
N GLY A 293 11.07 -15.39 2.87
CA GLY A 293 10.40 -15.55 4.17
C GLY A 293 11.04 -16.59 5.10
N ARG A 294 12.21 -17.16 4.74
CA ARG A 294 12.90 -18.19 5.54
C ARG A 294 13.30 -17.70 6.92
N ASP A 295 13.82 -16.47 7.01
CA ASP A 295 14.22 -15.87 8.29
C ASP A 295 13.03 -15.75 9.27
N LEU A 296 11.82 -15.56 8.72
CA LEU A 296 10.62 -15.34 9.52
C LEU A 296 9.92 -16.66 9.91
N LEU A 297 9.85 -17.59 8.96
CA LEU A 297 8.99 -18.78 9.04
C LEU A 297 9.74 -20.10 9.23
N GLY A 298 11.05 -20.10 8.99
CA GLY A 298 11.85 -21.31 8.83
C GLY A 298 11.69 -21.94 7.44
N ASP A 299 12.65 -22.78 7.06
CA ASP A 299 12.75 -23.35 5.70
C ASP A 299 11.52 -24.16 5.30
N ASP A 300 11.04 -25.06 6.18
CA ASP A 300 9.96 -25.98 5.87
C ASP A 300 8.62 -25.26 5.63
N LEU A 301 8.29 -24.28 6.48
CA LEU A 301 7.04 -23.55 6.38
C LEU A 301 7.06 -22.56 5.21
N ALA A 302 8.18 -21.87 5.01
CA ALA A 302 8.38 -21.02 3.84
C ALA A 302 8.23 -21.82 2.54
N LEU A 303 8.82 -23.01 2.44
CA LEU A 303 8.70 -23.87 1.26
C LEU A 303 7.25 -24.30 1.01
N LYS A 304 6.53 -24.75 2.05
CA LYS A 304 5.11 -25.14 1.93
C LYS A 304 4.24 -23.97 1.48
N LEU A 305 4.47 -22.77 2.00
CA LEU A 305 3.75 -21.57 1.58
C LEU A 305 4.07 -21.19 0.13
N VAL A 306 5.33 -21.23 -0.28
CA VAL A 306 5.71 -20.97 -1.67
C VAL A 306 5.03 -21.97 -2.60
N GLN A 307 5.05 -23.27 -2.27
CA GLN A 307 4.36 -24.30 -3.06
C GLN A 307 2.86 -24.03 -3.15
N ARG A 308 2.22 -23.62 -2.05
CA ARG A 308 0.80 -23.29 -2.02
C ARG A 308 0.49 -22.03 -2.83
N LEU A 309 1.33 -21.00 -2.77
CA LEU A 309 1.21 -19.78 -3.55
C LEU A 309 1.45 -20.02 -5.05
N LEU A 310 2.30 -20.98 -5.42
CA LEU A 310 2.46 -21.36 -6.82
C LEU A 310 1.21 -22.07 -7.36
N ALA A 311 0.55 -22.88 -6.54
CA ALA A 311 -0.66 -23.59 -6.93
C ALA A 311 -1.92 -22.70 -6.97
N SER A 312 -2.08 -21.78 -6.01
CA SER A 312 -3.32 -21.00 -5.85
C SER A 312 -3.10 -19.55 -5.38
N GLY A 313 -1.93 -18.97 -5.70
CA GLY A 313 -1.49 -17.69 -5.15
C GLY A 313 -2.42 -16.52 -5.43
N LYS A 314 -3.01 -16.43 -6.63
CA LYS A 314 -3.92 -15.33 -6.97
C LYS A 314 -5.13 -15.29 -6.04
N ALA A 315 -5.76 -16.44 -5.78
CA ALA A 315 -6.91 -16.55 -4.89
C ALA A 315 -6.52 -16.25 -3.43
N ILE A 316 -5.43 -16.87 -2.96
CA ILE A 316 -4.95 -16.69 -1.58
C ILE A 316 -4.58 -15.22 -1.30
N LEU A 317 -3.87 -14.57 -2.22
CA LEU A 317 -3.46 -13.17 -2.07
C LEU A 317 -4.67 -12.22 -2.14
N SER A 318 -5.66 -12.50 -2.97
CA SER A 318 -6.91 -11.72 -3.00
C SER A 318 -7.68 -11.83 -1.69
N VAL A 319 -7.83 -13.05 -1.15
CA VAL A 319 -8.49 -13.24 0.16
C VAL A 319 -7.69 -12.56 1.26
N ALA A 320 -6.36 -12.76 1.32
CA ALA A 320 -5.52 -12.11 2.32
C ALA A 320 -5.62 -10.58 2.26
N LYS A 321 -5.69 -9.99 1.06
CA LYS A 321 -5.92 -8.55 0.88
C LYS A 321 -7.29 -8.12 1.43
N GLY A 322 -8.35 -8.88 1.15
CA GLY A 322 -9.68 -8.62 1.70
C GLY A 322 -9.70 -8.67 3.23
N LEU A 323 -9.05 -9.69 3.82
CA LEU A 323 -8.93 -9.84 5.27
C LEU A 323 -8.13 -8.71 5.93
N TRP A 324 -7.08 -8.23 5.27
CA TRP A 324 -6.31 -7.07 5.73
C TRP A 324 -7.14 -5.79 5.69
N MET A 325 -7.88 -5.56 4.60
CA MET A 325 -8.78 -4.40 4.49
C MET A 325 -9.86 -4.45 5.57
N LEU A 326 -10.43 -5.63 5.84
CA LEU A 326 -11.41 -5.81 6.91
C LEU A 326 -10.82 -5.51 8.30
N ALA A 327 -9.56 -5.88 8.55
CA ALA A 327 -8.85 -5.50 9.78
C ALA A 327 -8.69 -3.98 9.89
N GLY A 328 -8.25 -3.32 8.82
CA GLY A 328 -8.12 -1.86 8.79
C GLY A 328 -9.45 -1.13 9.02
N LEU A 329 -10.54 -1.58 8.38
CA LEU A 329 -11.87 -1.01 8.58
C LEU A 329 -12.38 -1.19 10.03
N THR A 330 -12.10 -2.35 10.63
CA THR A 330 -12.47 -2.64 12.03
C THR A 330 -11.67 -1.77 12.99
N GLU A 331 -10.36 -1.60 12.75
CA GLU A 331 -9.52 -0.68 13.52
C GLU A 331 -9.98 0.78 13.39
N GLU A 332 -10.32 1.24 12.18
CA GLU A 332 -10.85 2.59 11.96
C GLU A 332 -12.18 2.81 12.69
N LYS A 333 -13.11 1.85 12.59
CA LYS A 333 -14.41 1.88 13.28
C LYS A 333 -14.22 2.01 14.80
N THR A 334 -13.39 1.15 15.39
CA THR A 334 -13.17 1.11 16.84
C THR A 334 -12.46 2.38 17.32
N ASN A 335 -11.50 2.90 16.56
CA ASN A 335 -10.87 4.20 16.81
C ASN A 335 -11.87 5.37 16.77
N LYS A 336 -12.80 5.38 15.81
CA LYS A 336 -13.87 6.39 15.74
C LYS A 336 -14.82 6.31 16.94
N GLN A 337 -15.21 5.10 17.34
CA GLN A 337 -16.07 4.88 18.51
C GLN A 337 -15.41 5.38 19.79
N LEU A 338 -14.14 5.05 20.03
CA LEU A 338 -13.40 5.50 21.21
C LEU A 338 -13.23 7.02 21.24
N LYS A 339 -12.85 7.64 20.11
CA LYS A 339 -12.75 9.11 19.99
C LYS A 339 -14.08 9.81 20.26
N SER A 340 -15.18 9.25 19.75
CA SER A 340 -16.53 9.79 19.97
C SER A 340 -16.93 9.71 21.45
N LEU A 341 -16.64 8.57 22.10
CA LEU A 341 -16.86 8.40 23.54
C LEU A 341 -16.04 9.41 24.36
N ASP A 342 -14.75 9.55 24.06
CA ASP A 342 -13.87 10.51 24.75
C ASP A 342 -14.34 11.97 24.57
N ALA A 343 -14.77 12.35 23.37
CA ALA A 343 -15.33 13.68 23.11
C ALA A 343 -16.65 13.94 23.87
N SER A 344 -17.51 12.92 23.95
CA SER A 344 -18.76 12.97 24.73
C SER A 344 -18.47 13.12 26.23
N MET A 345 -17.56 12.31 26.77
CA MET A 345 -17.14 12.39 28.18
C MET A 345 -16.52 13.75 28.51
N ALA A 346 -15.65 14.30 27.64
CA ALA A 346 -15.07 15.62 27.83
C ALA A 346 -16.13 16.74 27.85
N THR A 347 -17.14 16.64 26.98
CA THR A 347 -18.27 17.58 26.95
C THR A 347 -19.12 17.48 28.22
N ASN A 348 -19.43 16.27 28.67
CA ASN A 348 -20.21 16.03 29.89
C ASN A 348 -19.46 16.49 31.14
N HIS A 349 -18.15 16.28 31.20
CA HIS A 349 -17.29 16.76 32.27
C HIS A 349 -17.29 18.28 32.36
N LYS A 350 -17.20 18.99 31.21
CA LYS A 350 -17.29 20.45 31.16
C LYS A 350 -18.65 20.96 31.67
N LYS A 351 -19.75 20.31 31.27
CA LYS A 351 -21.10 20.63 31.75
C LYS A 351 -21.25 20.38 33.24
N LEU A 352 -20.71 19.25 33.74
CA LEU A 352 -20.72 18.92 35.16
C LEU A 352 -20.00 20.00 35.95
N ARG A 353 -18.76 20.35 35.58
CA ARG A 353 -17.99 21.40 36.27
C ARG A 353 -18.72 22.75 36.31
N ALA A 354 -19.26 23.20 35.18
CA ALA A 354 -20.06 24.44 35.15
C ALA A 354 -21.24 24.40 36.13
N ARG A 355 -21.94 23.26 36.22
CA ARG A 355 -23.05 23.05 37.16
C ARG A 355 -22.56 23.04 38.62
N LEU A 356 -21.43 22.41 38.91
CA LEU A 356 -20.86 22.37 40.26
C LEU A 356 -20.40 23.78 40.71
N ASP A 357 -19.79 24.54 39.81
CA ASP A 357 -19.36 25.93 40.04
C ASP A 357 -20.57 26.85 40.31
N GLU A 358 -21.64 26.71 39.54
CA GLU A 358 -22.90 27.44 39.75
C GLU A 358 -23.47 27.16 41.15
N ARG A 359 -23.55 25.90 41.57
CA ARG A 359 -24.03 25.54 42.92
C ARG A 359 -23.17 26.15 44.02
N LEU A 360 -21.84 26.11 43.84
CA LEU A 360 -20.91 26.68 44.82
C LEU A 360 -21.10 28.19 44.95
N SER A 361 -21.39 28.89 43.84
CA SER A 361 -21.63 30.34 43.84
C SER A 361 -22.89 30.76 44.63
N VAL A 362 -23.91 29.90 44.69
CA VAL A 362 -25.20 30.18 45.37
C VAL A 362 -25.20 29.69 46.83
N ALA A 363 -24.24 28.85 47.23
CA ALA A 363 -24.27 28.13 48.51
C ALA A 363 -24.14 29.02 49.77
N GLY A 364 -23.57 30.22 49.66
CA GLY A 364 -23.40 31.16 50.79
C GLY A 364 -22.73 30.50 52.01
N ALA A 365 -23.39 30.53 53.16
CA ALA A 365 -22.89 29.94 54.40
C ALA A 365 -22.74 28.40 54.36
N ALA A 366 -23.39 27.72 53.41
CA ALA A 366 -23.31 26.27 53.23
C ALA A 366 -22.20 25.82 52.25
N ALA A 367 -21.30 26.73 51.83
CA ALA A 367 -20.29 26.46 50.80
C ALA A 367 -19.45 25.19 51.05
N THR A 368 -19.03 24.94 52.29
CA THR A 368 -18.21 23.76 52.64
C THR A 368 -18.96 22.45 52.43
N ALA A 369 -20.24 22.39 52.79
CA ALA A 369 -21.06 21.21 52.58
C ALA A 369 -21.29 20.96 51.09
N VAL A 370 -21.58 22.02 50.32
CA VAL A 370 -21.75 21.93 48.86
C VAL A 370 -20.46 21.50 48.16
N GLN A 371 -19.31 22.00 48.59
CA GLN A 371 -18.02 21.57 48.05
C GLN A 371 -17.79 20.07 48.24
N THR A 372 -18.07 19.54 49.44
CA THR A 372 -17.91 18.10 49.71
C THR A 372 -18.81 17.25 48.80
N VAL A 373 -20.04 17.69 48.57
CA VAL A 373 -20.97 17.01 47.63
C VAL A 373 -20.48 17.12 46.19
N ASN A 374 -19.96 18.28 45.78
CA ASN A 374 -19.41 18.49 44.44
C ASN A 374 -18.20 17.59 44.16
N GLU A 375 -17.30 17.42 45.14
CA GLU A 375 -16.15 16.53 45.05
C GLU A 375 -16.59 15.06 44.91
N LEU A 376 -17.60 14.64 45.69
CA LEU A 376 -18.17 13.30 45.57
C LEU A 376 -18.84 13.07 44.20
N GLU A 377 -19.60 14.05 43.68
CA GLU A 377 -20.19 13.98 42.34
C GLU A 377 -19.12 13.88 41.24
N LEU A 378 -18.02 14.62 41.38
CA LEU A 378 -16.91 14.57 40.43
C LEU A 378 -16.23 13.20 40.44
N ALA A 379 -15.94 12.65 41.63
CA ALA A 379 -15.36 11.32 41.78
C ALA A 379 -16.27 10.22 41.19
N ASN A 380 -17.58 10.31 41.41
CA ASN A 380 -18.55 9.39 40.83
C ASN A 380 -18.56 9.47 39.30
N PHE A 381 -18.50 10.68 38.74
CA PHE A 381 -18.43 10.89 37.29
C PHE A 381 -17.14 10.33 36.69
N GLU A 382 -15.99 10.52 37.35
CA GLU A 382 -14.71 9.94 36.92
C GLU A 382 -14.77 8.41 36.91
N GLN A 383 -15.38 7.80 37.93
CA GLN A 383 -15.60 6.36 37.98
C GLN A 383 -16.53 5.88 36.85
N GLU A 384 -17.60 6.63 36.54
CA GLU A 384 -18.50 6.33 35.42
C GLU A 384 -17.74 6.39 34.08
N CYS A 385 -16.90 7.40 33.86
CA CYS A 385 -16.06 7.49 32.67
C CYS A 385 -15.14 6.28 32.52
N VAL A 386 -14.50 5.84 33.60
CA VAL A 386 -13.64 4.63 33.59
C VAL A 386 -14.46 3.40 33.22
N GLN A 387 -15.66 3.23 33.80
CA GLN A 387 -16.54 2.10 33.48
C GLN A 387 -17.03 2.11 32.04
N GLN A 388 -17.45 3.27 31.51
CA GLN A 388 -17.89 3.41 30.12
C GLN A 388 -16.76 3.12 29.14
N ARG A 389 -15.55 3.62 29.43
CA ARG A 389 -14.36 3.33 28.61
C ARG A 389 -14.00 1.85 28.66
N GLN A 390 -14.03 1.23 29.83
CA GLN A 390 -13.78 -0.21 29.97
C GLN A 390 -14.82 -1.04 29.20
N LYS A 391 -16.09 -0.65 29.24
CA LYS A 391 -17.16 -1.29 28.47
C LYS A 391 -16.89 -1.22 26.96
N CYS A 392 -16.53 -0.05 26.45
CA CYS A 392 -16.18 0.14 25.04
C CYS A 392 -14.96 -0.69 24.62
N LEU A 393 -13.92 -0.75 25.46
CA LEU A 393 -12.75 -1.60 25.23
C LEU A 393 -13.10 -3.09 25.23
N ASN A 394 -13.98 -3.53 26.14
CA ASN A 394 -14.43 -4.91 26.19
C ASN A 394 -15.21 -5.29 24.91
N GLU A 395 -16.11 -4.42 24.45
CA GLU A 395 -16.84 -4.61 23.19
C GLU A 395 -15.88 -4.67 21.99
N THR A 396 -14.89 -3.78 21.95
CA THR A 396 -13.83 -3.75 20.92
C THR A 396 -12.99 -5.04 20.93
N ALA A 397 -12.64 -5.57 22.10
CA ALA A 397 -11.91 -6.82 22.24
C ALA A 397 -12.71 -7.99 21.68
N TRP A 398 -14.01 -8.09 21.97
CA TRP A 398 -14.89 -9.13 21.42
C TRP A 398 -15.06 -9.03 19.90
N GLU A 399 -15.21 -7.82 19.35
CA GLU A 399 -15.24 -7.61 17.89
C GLU A 399 -13.92 -8.06 17.24
N SER A 400 -12.78 -7.72 17.85
CA SER A 400 -11.45 -8.10 17.34
C SER A 400 -11.22 -9.61 17.37
N ARG A 401 -11.71 -10.30 18.43
CA ARG A 401 -11.66 -11.78 18.54
C ARG A 401 -12.51 -12.46 17.48
N GLN A 402 -13.71 -11.94 17.23
CA GLN A 402 -14.59 -12.46 16.20
C GLN A 402 -13.95 -12.32 14.81
N LEU A 403 -13.36 -11.16 14.53
CA LEU A 403 -12.63 -10.94 13.28
C LEU A 403 -11.46 -11.92 13.14
N LEU A 404 -10.63 -12.06 14.18
CA LEU A 404 -9.51 -13.00 14.20
C LEU A 404 -9.98 -14.43 13.90
N TRP A 405 -11.06 -14.88 14.53
CA TRP A 405 -11.62 -16.21 14.33
C TRP A 405 -12.06 -16.44 12.88
N VAL A 406 -12.74 -15.46 12.28
CA VAL A 406 -13.18 -15.52 10.87
C VAL A 406 -11.96 -15.54 9.93
N GLN A 407 -10.94 -14.74 10.21
CA GLN A 407 -9.69 -14.74 9.44
C GLN A 407 -9.00 -16.12 9.50
N GLN A 408 -8.88 -16.71 10.69
CA GLN A 408 -8.30 -18.04 10.87
C GLN A 408 -9.09 -19.12 10.12
N LEU A 409 -10.41 -19.08 10.21
CA LEU A 409 -11.29 -20.05 9.54
C LEU A 409 -11.15 -19.97 8.01
N LEU A 410 -11.14 -18.76 7.44
CA LEU A 410 -11.00 -18.58 5.99
C LEU A 410 -9.62 -19.01 5.49
N LEU A 411 -8.56 -18.67 6.21
CA LEU A 411 -7.19 -19.07 5.85
C LEU A 411 -6.97 -20.59 6.01
N ALA A 412 -7.60 -21.22 7.02
CA ALA A 412 -7.62 -22.67 7.17
C ALA A 412 -8.37 -23.36 6.02
N LYS A 413 -9.54 -22.84 5.60
CA LYS A 413 -10.30 -23.35 4.44
C LYS A 413 -9.50 -23.25 3.14
N LEU A 414 -8.64 -22.25 3.01
CA LEU A 414 -7.70 -22.12 1.88
C LEU A 414 -6.51 -23.11 1.94
N GLY A 415 -6.41 -23.92 2.99
CA GLY A 415 -5.33 -24.88 3.19
C GLY A 415 -3.98 -24.19 3.36
N LEU A 416 -3.96 -23.01 3.98
CA LEU A 416 -2.73 -22.26 4.22
C LEU A 416 -1.94 -22.93 5.35
N SER A 417 -0.65 -23.20 5.12
CA SER A 417 0.20 -23.83 6.14
C SER A 417 0.35 -22.91 7.35
N GLY A 418 0.19 -23.47 8.55
CA GLY A 418 0.15 -22.71 9.81
C GLY A 418 -1.27 -22.38 10.30
N PHE A 419 -2.31 -22.70 9.51
CA PHE A 419 -3.71 -22.52 9.88
C PHE A 419 -4.41 -23.88 9.95
N GLN A 420 -4.55 -24.42 11.16
CA GLN A 420 -5.30 -25.68 11.40
C GLN A 420 -6.76 -25.44 11.76
N GLY A 421 -7.12 -24.18 12.01
CA GLY A 421 -8.44 -23.75 12.45
C GLY A 421 -8.32 -22.53 13.34
N PRO A 422 -9.44 -22.11 13.94
CA PRO A 422 -9.42 -21.05 14.93
C PRO A 422 -8.70 -21.47 16.21
N THR A 423 -7.89 -20.56 16.76
CA THR A 423 -7.04 -20.80 17.93
C THR A 423 -6.85 -19.52 18.72
N ALA A 424 -6.74 -19.63 20.04
CA ALA A 424 -6.33 -18.54 20.92
C ALA A 424 -4.93 -18.78 21.53
N ASP A 425 -4.23 -19.84 21.12
CA ASP A 425 -2.88 -20.11 21.60
C ASP A 425 -1.90 -19.03 21.14
N ALA A 426 -1.17 -18.43 22.07
CA ALA A 426 -0.29 -17.31 21.78
C ALA A 426 0.86 -17.69 20.83
N GLN A 427 1.38 -18.92 20.89
CA GLN A 427 2.47 -19.35 20.01
C GLN A 427 1.96 -19.56 18.59
N GLU A 428 0.79 -20.18 18.44
CA GLU A 428 0.13 -20.39 17.16
C GLU A 428 -0.29 -19.05 16.52
N LEU A 429 -0.84 -18.12 17.30
CA LEU A 429 -1.15 -16.76 16.84
C LEU A 429 0.09 -16.01 16.36
N ASN A 430 1.21 -16.12 17.07
CA ASN A 430 2.48 -15.53 16.63
C ASN A 430 3.01 -16.17 15.34
N LEU A 431 2.80 -17.47 15.15
CA LEU A 431 3.15 -18.14 13.89
C LEU A 431 2.24 -17.65 12.75
N GLN A 432 0.93 -17.60 12.97
CA GLN A 432 -0.06 -17.16 11.99
C GLN A 432 0.17 -15.69 11.57
N ALA A 433 0.46 -14.80 12.54
CA ALA A 433 0.79 -13.41 12.25
C ALA A 433 2.05 -13.28 11.37
N ARG A 434 3.07 -14.12 11.60
CA ARG A 434 4.26 -14.19 10.75
C ARG A 434 3.93 -14.67 9.33
N VAL A 435 3.07 -15.68 9.20
CA VAL A 435 2.60 -16.15 7.88
C VAL A 435 1.86 -15.03 7.13
N CYS A 436 0.97 -14.30 7.81
CA CYS A 436 0.24 -13.17 7.22
C CYS A 436 1.17 -12.01 6.84
N ALA A 437 2.18 -11.70 7.65
CA ALA A 437 3.21 -10.72 7.30
C ALA A 437 3.97 -11.11 6.02
N TYR A 438 4.30 -12.40 5.87
CA TYR A 438 4.88 -12.91 4.63
C TYR A 438 3.93 -12.75 3.43
N LEU A 439 2.67 -13.16 3.54
CA LEU A 439 1.68 -12.96 2.47
C LEU A 439 1.54 -11.49 2.05
N HIS A 440 1.60 -10.58 3.01
CA HIS A 440 1.55 -9.16 2.74
C HIS A 440 2.78 -8.69 1.95
N SER A 441 4.00 -9.10 2.34
CA SER A 441 5.21 -8.79 1.56
C SER A 441 5.16 -9.33 0.12
N ALA A 442 4.57 -10.52 -0.06
CA ALA A 442 4.36 -11.11 -1.38
C ALA A 442 3.39 -10.29 -2.24
N PHE A 443 2.34 -9.71 -1.64
CA PHE A 443 1.43 -8.79 -2.33
C PHE A 443 2.18 -7.58 -2.92
N PHE A 444 3.02 -6.90 -2.13
CA PHE A 444 3.77 -5.72 -2.59
C PHE A 444 4.83 -6.08 -3.63
N SER A 445 5.48 -7.23 -3.47
CA SER A 445 6.48 -7.72 -4.42
C SER A 445 5.85 -8.11 -5.77
N SER A 446 4.63 -8.67 -5.75
CA SER A 446 3.93 -9.07 -6.97
C SER A 446 3.57 -7.89 -7.87
N ARG A 447 3.32 -6.70 -7.27
CA ARG A 447 3.02 -5.45 -7.97
C ARG A 447 4.24 -4.86 -8.65
N ALA A 448 5.43 -5.05 -8.09
CA ALA A 448 6.68 -4.51 -8.62
C ALA A 448 7.37 -5.45 -9.64
N ASP A 449 7.34 -6.78 -9.47
CA ASP A 449 8.39 -7.62 -10.07
C ASP A 449 8.03 -9.03 -10.56
N TRP A 450 6.75 -9.47 -10.63
CA TRP A 450 6.46 -10.83 -11.12
C TRP A 450 6.93 -11.08 -12.57
N LYS A 451 6.97 -10.04 -13.41
CA LYS A 451 7.56 -10.13 -14.77
C LYS A 451 9.08 -10.36 -14.77
N ARG A 452 9.78 -10.08 -13.67
CA ARG A 452 11.25 -10.15 -13.56
C ARG A 452 11.74 -11.36 -12.74
N CYS A 453 11.01 -11.80 -11.72
CA CYS A 453 11.41 -12.94 -10.87
C CYS A 453 11.09 -14.33 -11.44
N SER A 454 10.06 -14.45 -12.30
CA SER A 454 9.73 -15.73 -12.95
C SER A 454 10.92 -16.32 -13.75
N TYR A 455 11.78 -15.45 -14.30
CA TYR A 455 12.98 -15.88 -15.05
C TYR A 455 14.17 -16.31 -14.19
N LYS A 456 14.24 -15.93 -12.90
CA LYS A 456 15.37 -16.29 -12.02
C LYS A 456 15.12 -17.56 -11.21
N ASN A 457 13.89 -17.81 -10.76
CA ASN A 457 13.58 -19.02 -9.98
C ASN A 457 13.50 -20.30 -10.83
N ALA A 458 13.24 -20.20 -12.14
CA ALA A 458 13.37 -21.33 -13.05
C ALA A 458 14.82 -21.85 -13.20
N GLY A 459 15.83 -21.04 -12.83
CA GLY A 459 17.24 -21.45 -12.82
C GLY A 459 17.73 -22.08 -11.51
N ILE A 460 16.99 -21.89 -10.40
CA ILE A 460 17.40 -22.35 -9.06
C ILE A 460 16.75 -23.70 -8.72
N THR A 461 15.56 -23.99 -9.24
CA THR A 461 14.92 -25.31 -9.09
C THR A 461 15.67 -26.42 -9.82
N GLY A 462 16.43 -26.11 -10.88
CA GLY A 462 17.28 -27.10 -11.55
C GLY A 462 18.55 -27.49 -10.78
N LYS A 463 19.17 -26.58 -10.02
CA LYS A 463 20.46 -26.84 -9.33
C LYS A 463 20.33 -27.24 -7.86
N THR A 464 19.21 -26.92 -7.21
CA THR A 464 19.03 -27.18 -5.77
C THR A 464 18.38 -28.54 -5.51
N LEU A 465 17.63 -29.10 -6.47
CA LEU A 465 17.09 -30.46 -6.39
C LEU A 465 18.16 -31.54 -6.59
N ASP A 466 19.25 -31.25 -7.32
CA ASP A 466 20.36 -32.19 -7.49
C ASP A 466 21.25 -32.32 -6.23
N ASN A 467 21.39 -31.25 -5.44
CA ASN A 467 22.21 -31.30 -4.22
C ASN A 467 21.51 -31.99 -3.03
N PHE A 468 20.19 -32.14 -3.05
CA PHE A 468 19.45 -32.87 -2.01
C PHE A 468 19.32 -34.38 -2.30
N ARG A 469 19.71 -34.84 -3.49
CA ARG A 469 19.65 -36.27 -3.89
C ARG A 469 21.01 -36.98 -3.82
N GLY A 470 22.08 -36.28 -3.45
CA GLY A 470 23.47 -36.76 -3.53
C GLY A 470 24.04 -37.55 -2.34
N LYS A 471 23.22 -38.04 -1.38
CA LYS A 471 23.68 -38.95 -0.32
C LYS A 471 22.63 -39.98 0.08
N SER A 472 22.19 -40.82 -0.85
CA SER A 472 21.71 -42.17 -0.52
C SER A 472 21.67 -43.05 -1.77
N GLN A 473 22.42 -44.15 -1.69
CA GLN A 473 22.24 -45.41 -2.43
C GLN A 473 22.45 -45.46 -3.95
N THR A 474 23.51 -46.21 -4.27
CA THR A 474 23.77 -47.00 -5.47
C THR A 474 22.58 -47.88 -5.88
N GLY A 475 22.15 -47.83 -7.15
CA GLY A 475 21.25 -48.82 -7.74
C GLY A 475 20.56 -48.39 -9.04
N GLN A 476 21.20 -48.70 -10.17
CA GLN A 476 20.67 -49.00 -11.52
C GLN A 476 19.37 -48.35 -12.08
N SER A 477 19.51 -47.93 -13.35
CA SER A 477 18.54 -48.01 -14.48
C SER A 477 17.89 -46.72 -14.99
N SER A 478 18.49 -46.19 -16.06
CA SER A 478 17.90 -45.90 -17.39
C SER A 478 16.39 -45.58 -17.49
N ALA A 479 16.05 -44.36 -17.92
CA ALA A 479 15.41 -44.07 -19.22
C ALA A 479 15.13 -42.57 -19.38
N ASN A 480 15.27 -42.09 -20.62
CA ASN A 480 15.06 -40.72 -21.09
C ASN A 480 13.56 -40.38 -21.21
N GLU A 481 13.17 -39.12 -20.93
CA GLU A 481 12.40 -38.28 -21.87
C GLU A 481 12.26 -36.83 -21.34
N PRO A 482 12.25 -35.81 -22.23
CA PRO A 482 11.97 -34.41 -21.90
C PRO A 482 10.55 -34.00 -22.33
N GLU A 483 9.96 -32.99 -21.71
CA GLU A 483 9.12 -32.00 -22.42
C GLU A 483 8.86 -30.75 -21.55
N GLN A 484 9.25 -29.60 -22.10
CA GLN A 484 8.92 -28.26 -21.62
C GLN A 484 7.81 -27.72 -22.51
N GLU A 485 6.62 -27.48 -21.96
CA GLU A 485 5.57 -26.71 -22.63
C GLU A 485 5.66 -25.23 -22.23
N SER A 486 5.82 -24.38 -23.25
CA SER A 486 5.74 -22.93 -23.18
C SER A 486 4.31 -22.47 -23.48
N ILE A 487 3.68 -21.73 -22.55
CA ILE A 487 2.39 -21.07 -22.79
C ILE A 487 2.61 -19.56 -22.98
N THR A 488 2.19 -19.08 -24.14
CA THR A 488 2.15 -17.69 -24.59
C THR A 488 0.97 -16.91 -24.04
N LYS A 489 1.18 -15.59 -23.95
CA LYS A 489 0.29 -14.54 -23.39
C LYS A 489 -0.95 -14.28 -24.25
N HIS A 490 -2.08 -14.00 -23.59
CA HIS A 490 -3.00 -12.92 -23.95
C HIS A 490 -3.83 -12.53 -22.72
N GLU A 491 -3.91 -11.23 -22.42
CA GLU A 491 -5.17 -10.51 -22.15
C GLU A 491 -4.92 -9.04 -21.75
N HIS A 492 -5.79 -8.19 -22.31
CA HIS A 492 -5.97 -6.76 -22.09
C HIS A 492 -7.42 -6.56 -21.63
N LEU A 493 -7.66 -5.48 -20.88
CA LEU A 493 -8.94 -4.95 -20.35
C LEU A 493 -9.52 -5.60 -19.08
N CYS A 494 -9.53 -4.81 -18.00
CA CYS A 494 -10.73 -4.39 -17.27
C CYS A 494 -10.33 -3.37 -16.19
N ARG A 495 -10.75 -2.10 -16.35
CA ARG A 495 -10.61 -1.02 -15.36
C ARG A 495 -11.73 0.00 -15.54
N SER A 496 -12.83 -0.20 -14.83
CA SER A 496 -13.84 0.78 -14.39
C SER A 496 -14.70 -0.01 -13.40
N GLU A 497 -14.86 0.38 -12.14
CA GLU A 497 -15.76 1.41 -11.61
C GLU A 497 -15.49 1.50 -10.08
N PHE A 498 -16.13 2.46 -9.40
CA PHE A 498 -16.14 2.77 -7.95
C PHE A 498 -15.48 4.10 -7.55
N HIS A 499 -16.13 5.20 -7.93
CA HIS A 499 -16.17 6.44 -7.16
C HIS A 499 -17.45 7.20 -7.52
N ASP A 500 -18.56 6.85 -6.88
CA ASP A 500 -19.64 7.83 -6.66
C ASP A 500 -20.62 7.36 -5.56
N GLU A 501 -20.25 7.53 -4.29
CA GLU A 501 -21.23 7.49 -3.19
C GLU A 501 -20.66 8.15 -1.92
N SER A 502 -20.49 9.47 -1.94
CA SER A 502 -20.23 10.24 -0.70
C SER A 502 -20.80 11.67 -0.75
N LYS A 503 -21.96 11.84 -1.39
CA LYS A 503 -22.60 13.16 -1.50
C LYS A 503 -24.12 13.10 -1.45
N ARG A 504 -24.69 12.38 -0.47
CA ARG A 504 -26.11 12.48 -0.08
C ARG A 504 -26.31 12.18 1.40
N GLU A 505 -25.78 13.04 2.28
CA GLU A 505 -26.22 13.07 3.68
C GLU A 505 -25.87 14.43 4.32
N SER A 506 -26.32 15.51 3.68
CA SER A 506 -26.35 16.84 4.27
C SER A 506 -27.36 17.69 3.52
N ASP A 507 -28.64 17.32 3.59
CA ASP A 507 -29.78 18.23 3.41
C ASP A 507 -31.07 17.43 3.66
N GLY A 508 -31.55 17.51 4.90
CA GLY A 508 -32.82 16.97 5.35
C GLY A 508 -33.13 17.57 6.70
N GLY A 509 -33.93 18.64 6.69
CA GLY A 509 -34.44 19.32 7.89
C GLY A 509 -35.56 18.57 8.59
#